data_AF-A0A947QDL2-F1
#
_entry.id   AF-A0A947QDL2-F1
#
_cell.length_a   1.000
_cell.length_b   1.000
_cell.length_c   1.000
_cell.angle_alpha   90.00
_cell.angle_beta   90.00
_cell.angle_gamma   90.00
#
_symmetry.space_group_name_H-M   'P 1'
#
loop_
_entity.id
_entity.type
_entity.pdbx_description
1 polymer ?
#
loop_
_entity_poly.entity_id
_entity_poly.type
_entity_poly.pdbx_seq_one_letter_code
_entity_poly.pdbx_strand_id
1 'polypeptide(L)'
;MTTRTTIQSAISIAFVLAVAVGGFYYPLIGFAVALVMVVALAMTLARPKSFCAYACPRGKALGLALRPFSRGKPLPRGFASPTSKRALCGFMMFCVIGNIARLAEAPQALGTFFWGLCVISLAAGVVIGLIYRPRAWCAVCPMGTLQETVGAVGLGKRKEA
;
A
#
# COMPACT_ATOMS: atom_id res chain seq x y z
N MET A 1 17.78 -8.50 -16.84
CA MET A 1 16.56 -8.19 -16.05
C MET A 1 15.75 -9.47 -15.94
N THR A 2 15.60 -10.02 -14.74
CA THR A 2 15.14 -11.39 -14.47
C THR A 2 13.64 -11.58 -14.72
N THR A 3 13.29 -12.52 -15.60
CA THR A 3 11.94 -12.88 -16.07
C THR A 3 10.91 -13.11 -14.96
N ARG A 4 11.33 -13.59 -13.77
CA ARG A 4 10.47 -13.72 -12.58
C ARG A 4 9.82 -12.39 -12.15
N THR A 5 10.52 -11.27 -12.32
CA THR A 5 10.02 -9.96 -11.86
C THR A 5 8.95 -9.38 -12.78
N THR A 6 8.96 -9.72 -14.07
CA THR A 6 7.97 -9.25 -15.07
C THR A 6 6.64 -9.98 -14.90
N ILE A 7 6.66 -11.32 -14.75
CA ILE A 7 5.46 -12.13 -14.53
C ILE A 7 4.77 -11.73 -13.23
N GLN A 8 5.52 -11.60 -12.14
CA GLN A 8 4.97 -11.15 -10.86
C GLN A 8 4.42 -9.71 -10.92
N SER A 9 5.00 -8.85 -11.77
CA SER A 9 4.49 -7.48 -11.97
C SER A 9 3.24 -7.45 -12.85
N ALA A 10 3.14 -8.31 -13.85
CA ALA A 10 1.94 -8.48 -14.68
C ALA A 10 0.77 -9.03 -13.85
N ILE A 11 1.02 -10.04 -13.01
CA ILE A 11 0.03 -10.59 -12.06
C ILE A 11 -0.41 -9.50 -11.06
N SER A 12 0.54 -8.68 -10.59
CA SER A 12 0.24 -7.57 -9.68
C SER A 12 -0.65 -6.50 -10.32
N ILE A 13 -0.41 -6.16 -11.58
CA ILE A 13 -1.21 -5.21 -12.35
C ILE A 13 -2.60 -5.78 -12.63
N ALA A 14 -2.66 -7.04 -13.07
CA ALA A 14 -3.91 -7.75 -13.31
C ALA A 14 -4.76 -7.83 -12.02
N PHE A 15 -4.13 -8.11 -10.87
CA PHE A 15 -4.81 -8.13 -9.57
C PHE A 15 -5.36 -6.74 -9.18
N VAL A 16 -4.54 -5.68 -9.33
CA VAL A 16 -4.99 -4.31 -9.00
C VAL A 16 -6.13 -3.86 -9.91
N LEU A 17 -6.06 -4.17 -11.21
CA LEU A 17 -7.13 -3.84 -12.16
C LEU A 17 -8.39 -4.69 -11.91
N ALA A 18 -8.24 -5.99 -11.65
CA ALA A 18 -9.36 -6.87 -11.32
C ALA A 18 -10.06 -6.45 -10.02
N VAL A 19 -9.31 -6.03 -9.00
CA VAL A 19 -9.89 -5.50 -7.75
C VAL A 19 -10.52 -4.12 -7.98
N ALA A 20 -9.89 -3.24 -8.76
CA ALA A 20 -10.45 -1.91 -9.05
C ALA A 20 -11.76 -1.99 -9.84
N VAL A 21 -11.86 -2.87 -10.84
CA VAL A 21 -13.05 -3.03 -11.68
C VAL A 21 -14.08 -3.95 -11.03
N GLY A 22 -13.65 -5.09 -10.48
CA GLY A 22 -14.54 -6.08 -9.87
C GLY A 22 -15.11 -5.64 -8.52
N GLY A 23 -14.36 -4.87 -7.73
CA GLY A 23 -14.84 -4.37 -6.45
C GLY A 23 -15.93 -3.30 -6.55
N PHE A 24 -16.14 -2.71 -7.73
CA PHE A 24 -17.30 -1.85 -8.01
C PHE A 24 -18.61 -2.65 -8.07
N TYR A 25 -18.56 -3.90 -8.54
CA TYR A 25 -19.74 -4.76 -8.69
C TYR A 25 -19.98 -5.66 -7.47
N TYR A 26 -18.91 -6.09 -6.79
CA TYR A 26 -18.99 -6.99 -5.63
C TYR A 26 -18.22 -6.44 -4.42
N PRO A 27 -18.90 -5.83 -3.42
CA PRO A 27 -18.25 -5.29 -2.23
C PRO A 27 -17.51 -6.36 -1.41
N LEU A 28 -17.88 -7.63 -1.58
CA LEU A 28 -17.19 -8.78 -0.97
C LEU A 28 -15.72 -8.92 -1.41
N ILE A 29 -15.35 -8.45 -2.61
CA ILE A 29 -13.97 -8.49 -3.10
C ILE A 29 -13.05 -7.58 -2.27
N GLY A 30 -13.60 -6.59 -1.56
CA GLY A 30 -12.87 -5.76 -0.59
C GLY A 30 -12.21 -6.57 0.55
N PHE A 31 -12.78 -7.72 0.93
CA PHE A 31 -12.16 -8.60 1.93
C PHE A 31 -10.91 -9.31 1.41
N ALA A 32 -10.80 -9.56 0.11
CA ALA A 32 -9.57 -10.09 -0.49
C ALA A 32 -8.41 -9.09 -0.35
N VAL A 33 -8.70 -7.79 -0.43
CA VAL A 33 -7.72 -6.72 -0.17
C VAL A 33 -7.30 -6.72 1.30
N ALA A 34 -8.25 -6.83 2.21
CA ALA A 34 -7.97 -6.93 3.64
C ALA A 34 -7.09 -8.16 3.96
N LEU A 35 -7.37 -9.31 3.34
CA LEU A 35 -6.56 -10.53 3.47
C LEU A 35 -5.11 -10.29 3.00
N VAL A 36 -4.91 -9.65 1.84
CA VAL A 36 -3.56 -9.32 1.34
C VAL A 36 -2.83 -8.36 2.29
N MET A 37 -3.54 -7.41 2.90
CA MET A 37 -2.96 -6.51 3.91
C MET A 37 -2.55 -7.26 5.19
N VAL A 38 -3.35 -8.21 5.65
CA VAL A 38 -3.00 -9.06 6.80
C VAL A 38 -1.77 -9.92 6.49
N VAL A 39 -1.73 -10.54 5.31
CA VAL A 39 -0.57 -11.33 4.85
C VAL A 39 0.69 -10.47 4.72
N ALA A 40 0.55 -9.22 4.27
CA ALA A 40 1.66 -8.26 4.22
C ALA A 40 2.21 -7.92 5.60
N LEU A 41 1.34 -7.74 6.60
CA LEU A 41 1.74 -7.51 7.99
C LEU A 41 2.41 -8.76 8.57
N ALA A 42 1.87 -9.95 8.31
CA ALA A 42 2.45 -11.24 8.73
C ALA A 42 3.89 -11.42 8.18
N MET A 43 4.12 -11.16 6.89
CA MET A 43 5.45 -11.24 6.30
C MET A 43 6.43 -10.17 6.83
N THR A 44 5.91 -9.04 7.30
CA THR A 44 6.72 -7.98 7.90
C THR A 44 7.32 -8.41 9.24
N LEU A 45 6.66 -9.30 10.00
CA LEU A 45 7.23 -9.88 11.22
C LEU A 45 8.47 -10.73 10.92
N ALA A 46 8.51 -11.42 9.79
CA ALA A 46 9.65 -12.24 9.39
C ALA A 46 10.78 -11.41 8.76
N ARG A 47 10.44 -10.45 7.89
CA ARG A 47 11.41 -9.57 7.21
C ARG A 47 10.83 -8.16 7.07
N PRO A 48 11.32 -7.17 7.85
CA PRO A 48 10.83 -5.80 7.75
C PRO A 48 11.07 -5.22 6.35
N LYS A 49 10.09 -4.47 5.82
CA LYS A 49 10.05 -3.90 4.46
C LYS A 49 10.03 -4.88 3.28
N SER A 50 10.08 -6.19 3.49
CA SER A 50 10.13 -7.15 2.37
C SER A 50 8.91 -7.06 1.45
N PHE A 51 7.71 -6.89 2.02
CA PHE A 51 6.49 -6.79 1.24
C PHE A 51 6.43 -5.50 0.42
N CYS A 52 6.62 -4.34 1.05
CA CYS A 52 6.60 -3.06 0.34
C CYS A 52 7.75 -2.91 -0.67
N ALA A 53 8.92 -3.52 -0.43
CA ALA A 53 10.06 -3.46 -1.33
C ALA A 53 9.94 -4.41 -2.54
N TYR A 54 9.42 -5.63 -2.35
CA TYR A 54 9.49 -6.68 -3.37
C TYR A 54 8.14 -7.22 -3.83
N ALA A 55 7.09 -7.18 -3.00
CA ALA A 55 5.83 -7.87 -3.26
C ALA A 55 4.59 -6.96 -3.39
N CYS A 56 4.69 -5.66 -3.08
CA CYS A 56 3.56 -4.75 -3.16
C CYS A 56 3.06 -4.63 -4.60
N PRO A 57 1.84 -5.13 -4.90
CA PRO A 57 1.37 -5.24 -6.28
C PRO A 57 1.22 -3.86 -6.91
N ARG A 58 0.80 -2.89 -6.10
CA ARG A 58 0.67 -1.49 -6.46
C ARG A 58 1.99 -0.80 -6.77
N GLY A 59 3.02 -0.97 -5.93
CA GLY A 59 4.33 -0.34 -6.14
C GLY A 59 5.05 -0.85 -7.41
N LYS A 60 4.79 -2.11 -7.80
CA LYS A 60 5.19 -2.67 -9.09
C LYS A 60 4.35 -2.12 -10.24
N ALA A 61 3.03 -2.06 -10.08
CA ALA A 61 2.13 -1.51 -11.08
C ALA A 61 2.49 -0.06 -11.46
N LEU A 62 2.65 0.83 -10.47
CA LEU A 62 3.07 2.21 -10.75
C LEU A 62 4.49 2.30 -11.31
N GLY A 63 5.40 1.46 -10.82
CA GLY A 63 6.80 1.43 -11.27
C GLY A 63 6.97 1.03 -12.74
N LEU A 64 6.05 0.21 -13.27
CA LEU A 64 6.04 -0.22 -14.66
C LEU A 64 5.19 0.72 -15.53
N ALA A 65 3.97 1.04 -15.09
CA ALA A 65 3.00 1.81 -15.87
C ALA A 65 3.40 3.28 -16.03
N LEU A 66 4.00 3.91 -15.00
CA LEU A 66 4.42 5.30 -15.07
C LEU A 66 5.90 5.47 -15.42
N ARG A 67 6.62 4.37 -15.69
CA ARG A 67 8.01 4.40 -16.12
C ARG A 67 8.26 5.25 -17.39
N PRO A 68 7.39 5.25 -18.42
CA PRO A 68 7.59 6.07 -19.61
C PRO A 68 7.14 7.53 -19.45
N PHE A 69 6.30 7.84 -18.45
CA PHE A 69 5.68 9.17 -18.31
C PHE A 69 6.23 10.00 -17.14
N SER A 70 6.88 9.35 -16.17
CA SER A 70 7.34 10.00 -14.94
C SER A 70 8.52 10.94 -15.18
N ARG A 71 8.40 12.18 -14.68
CA ARG A 71 9.42 13.25 -14.76
C ARG A 71 10.69 12.98 -13.94
N GLY A 72 10.76 11.86 -13.21
CA GLY A 72 11.97 11.42 -12.52
C GLY A 72 12.39 12.28 -11.30
N LYS A 73 11.70 13.38 -11.01
CA LYS A 73 12.04 14.31 -9.94
C LYS A 73 11.79 13.70 -8.55
N PRO A 74 12.70 13.87 -7.58
CA PRO A 74 12.50 13.40 -6.22
C PRO A 74 11.35 14.15 -5.54
N LEU A 75 10.69 13.49 -4.59
CA LEU A 75 9.65 14.11 -3.78
C LEU A 75 10.24 15.28 -2.97
N PRO A 76 9.58 16.44 -2.85
CA PRO A 76 10.06 17.56 -2.04
C PRO A 76 10.33 17.12 -0.59
N ARG A 77 11.46 17.59 -0.04
CA ARG A 77 11.96 17.19 1.29
C ARG A 77 10.97 17.44 2.43
N GLY A 78 10.08 18.43 2.29
CA GLY A 78 9.00 18.69 3.26
C GLY A 78 8.02 17.51 3.40
N PHE A 79 7.50 17.00 2.28
CA PHE A 79 6.58 15.85 2.26
C PHE A 79 7.28 14.51 2.48
N ALA A 80 8.59 14.44 2.20
CA ALA A 80 9.40 13.26 2.42
C ALA A 80 10.03 13.18 3.84
N SER A 81 9.76 14.14 4.72
CA SER A 81 10.31 14.16 6.08
C SER A 81 9.75 12.99 6.92
N PRO A 82 10.55 12.41 7.85
CA PRO A 82 10.10 11.31 8.70
C PRO A 82 8.90 11.71 9.58
N THR A 83 8.85 12.97 10.01
CA THR A 83 7.75 13.52 10.80
C THR A 83 6.46 13.60 10.00
N SER A 84 6.49 14.16 8.77
CA SER A 84 5.29 14.26 7.93
C SER A 84 4.73 12.89 7.54
N LYS A 85 5.60 11.90 7.31
CA LYS A 85 5.18 10.52 7.02
C LYS A 85 4.47 9.87 8.21
N ARG A 86 5.02 10.02 9.42
CA ARG A 86 4.41 9.49 10.65
C ARG A 86 3.10 10.20 10.98
N ALA A 87 3.02 11.52 10.79
CA ALA A 87 1.79 12.28 10.96
C ALA A 87 0.69 11.84 10.00
N LEU A 88 0.99 11.73 8.69
CA LEU A 88 0.02 11.24 7.71
C LEU A 88 -0.40 9.78 7.98
N CYS A 89 0.55 8.94 8.38
CA CYS A 89 0.27 7.56 8.75
C CYS A 89 -0.66 7.48 9.96
N GLY A 90 -0.38 8.24 11.03
CA GLY A 90 -1.23 8.31 12.23
C GLY A 90 -2.63 8.81 11.92
N PHE A 91 -2.74 9.86 11.09
CA PHE A 91 -4.02 10.39 10.65
C PHE A 91 -4.84 9.36 9.85
N MET A 92 -4.24 8.73 8.83
CA MET A 92 -4.91 7.69 8.05
C MET A 92 -5.31 6.49 8.91
N MET A 93 -4.46 6.08 9.84
CA MET A 93 -4.76 4.94 10.73
C MET A 93 -5.92 5.27 11.66
N PHE A 94 -5.97 6.49 12.21
CA PHE A 94 -7.10 6.97 13.00
C PHE A 94 -8.40 6.95 12.19
N CYS A 95 -8.38 7.44 10.95
CA CYS A 95 -9.56 7.38 10.07
C CYS A 95 -9.98 5.95 9.74
N VAL A 96 -9.04 5.04 9.50
CA VAL A 96 -9.32 3.63 9.19
C VAL A 96 -9.90 2.92 10.40
N ILE A 97 -9.27 3.05 11.57
CA ILE A 97 -9.77 2.45 12.82
C ILE A 97 -11.15 3.01 13.17
N GLY A 98 -11.35 4.31 13.03
CA GLY A 98 -12.65 4.96 13.25
C GLY A 98 -13.74 4.45 12.31
N ASN A 99 -13.42 4.25 11.02
CA ASN A 99 -14.37 3.66 10.06
C ASN A 99 -14.64 2.19 10.37
N ILE A 100 -13.63 1.39 10.69
CA ILE A 100 -13.82 -0.03 11.06
C ILE A 100 -14.72 -0.14 12.30
N ALA A 101 -14.49 0.68 13.32
CA ALA A 101 -15.32 0.67 14.54
C ALA A 101 -16.77 1.08 14.29
N ARG A 102 -17.04 1.91 13.27
CA ARG A 102 -18.40 2.35 12.91
C ARG A 102 -19.09 1.39 11.94
N LEU A 103 -18.35 0.70 11.10
CA LEU A 103 -18.85 -0.22 10.07
C LEU A 103 -18.74 -1.70 10.48
N ALA A 104 -18.39 -2.00 11.73
CA ALA A 104 -18.26 -3.37 12.24
C ALA A 104 -19.57 -4.18 12.10
N GLU A 105 -20.72 -3.52 12.21
CA GLU A 105 -22.06 -4.10 12.10
C GLU A 105 -22.47 -4.41 10.64
N ALA A 106 -21.77 -3.85 9.64
CA ALA A 106 -22.14 -3.93 8.22
C ALA A 106 -20.97 -4.44 7.34
N PRO A 107 -20.85 -5.77 7.14
CA PRO A 107 -19.70 -6.35 6.42
C PRO A 107 -19.60 -5.88 4.96
N GLN A 108 -20.73 -5.57 4.31
CA GLN A 108 -20.76 -5.05 2.94
C GLN A 108 -20.16 -3.63 2.87
N ALA A 109 -20.50 -2.78 3.84
CA ALA A 109 -19.96 -1.41 3.91
C ALA A 109 -18.45 -1.43 4.19
N LEU A 110 -18.00 -2.36 5.04
CA LEU A 110 -16.59 -2.55 5.35
C LEU A 110 -15.77 -2.98 4.13
N GLY A 111 -16.31 -3.90 3.32
CA GLY A 111 -15.70 -4.31 2.04
C GLY A 111 -15.53 -3.14 1.06
N THR A 112 -16.58 -2.32 0.90
CA THR A 112 -16.53 -1.11 0.06
C THR A 112 -15.53 -0.09 0.56
N PHE A 113 -15.39 0.07 1.88
CA PHE A 113 -14.40 0.96 2.48
C PHE A 113 -12.96 0.55 2.13
N PHE A 114 -12.61 -0.74 2.29
CA PHE A 114 -11.28 -1.23 1.92
C PHE A 114 -10.99 -1.10 0.43
N TRP A 115 -11.99 -1.38 -0.42
CA TRP A 115 -11.88 -1.14 -1.86
C TRP A 115 -11.63 0.34 -2.16
N GLY A 116 -12.43 1.24 -1.59
CA GLY A 116 -12.30 2.69 -1.77
C GLY A 116 -10.94 3.20 -1.31
N LEU A 117 -10.42 2.71 -0.18
CA LEU A 117 -9.08 3.05 0.30
C LEU A 117 -8.00 2.62 -0.71
N CYS A 118 -8.16 1.45 -1.33
CA CYS A 118 -7.26 0.99 -2.39
C CYS A 118 -7.36 1.83 -3.66
N VAL A 119 -8.56 2.17 -4.13
CA VAL A 119 -8.77 2.99 -5.34
C VAL A 119 -8.29 4.43 -5.14
N ILE A 120 -8.70 5.09 -4.05
CA ILE A 120 -8.29 6.46 -3.73
C ILE A 120 -6.78 6.52 -3.61
N SER A 121 -6.19 5.57 -2.89
CA SER A 121 -4.75 5.55 -2.74
C SER A 121 -4.09 5.32 -4.10
N LEU A 122 -4.55 4.37 -4.92
CA LEU A 122 -4.07 4.11 -6.29
C LEU A 122 -4.08 5.38 -7.15
N ALA A 123 -5.21 6.08 -7.19
CA ALA A 123 -5.38 7.34 -7.90
C ALA A 123 -4.36 8.38 -7.42
N ALA A 124 -4.22 8.57 -6.11
CA ALA A 124 -3.22 9.49 -5.53
C ALA A 124 -1.79 9.11 -5.94
N GLY A 125 -1.51 7.80 -6.03
CA GLY A 125 -0.22 7.32 -6.51
C GLY A 125 0.02 7.61 -7.98
N VAL A 126 -0.99 7.49 -8.83
CA VAL A 126 -0.88 7.82 -10.25
C VAL A 126 -0.58 9.31 -10.38
N VAL A 127 -1.39 10.19 -9.77
CA VAL A 127 -1.19 11.65 -9.80
C VAL A 127 0.22 12.03 -9.33
N ILE A 128 0.65 11.54 -8.17
CA ILE A 128 1.97 11.86 -7.61
C ILE A 128 3.11 11.20 -8.39
N GLY A 129 2.88 10.01 -8.95
CA GLY A 129 3.86 9.30 -9.75
C GLY A 129 4.11 9.94 -11.12
N LEU A 130 3.11 10.63 -11.69
CA LEU A 130 3.24 11.39 -12.95
C LEU A 130 4.08 12.65 -12.71
N ILE A 131 3.86 13.36 -11.58
CA ILE A 131 4.56 14.61 -11.25
C ILE A 131 6.00 14.35 -10.79
N TYR A 132 6.21 13.30 -9.98
CA TYR A 132 7.51 12.98 -9.38
C TYR A 132 8.07 11.67 -9.97
N ARG A 133 8.58 10.77 -9.11
CA ARG A 133 9.04 9.41 -9.44
C ARG A 133 7.87 8.42 -9.43
N PRO A 134 7.94 7.31 -10.17
CA PRO A 134 6.86 6.31 -10.22
C PRO A 134 6.51 5.69 -8.85
N ARG A 135 7.44 5.72 -7.90
CA ARG A 135 7.28 5.21 -6.51
C ARG A 135 7.26 6.32 -5.46
N ALA A 136 6.98 7.55 -5.88
CA ALA A 136 6.87 8.71 -5.01
C ALA A 136 5.84 8.51 -3.88
N TRP A 137 4.65 8.00 -4.21
CA TRP A 137 3.63 7.67 -3.22
C TRP A 137 4.06 6.57 -2.24
N CYS A 138 4.79 5.56 -2.71
CA CYS A 138 5.28 4.50 -1.84
C CYS A 138 6.22 5.02 -0.74
N ALA A 139 6.89 6.15 -0.94
CA ALA A 139 7.76 6.77 0.06
C ALA A 139 6.98 7.39 1.23
N VAL A 140 5.71 7.72 1.04
CA VAL A 140 4.83 8.38 2.03
C VAL A 140 3.63 7.49 2.39
N CYS A 141 3.57 6.28 1.86
CA CYS A 141 2.47 5.35 2.06
C CYS A 141 2.36 4.94 3.54
N PRO A 142 1.16 5.02 4.16
CA PRO A 142 0.96 4.65 5.57
C PRO A 142 1.36 3.20 5.84
N MET A 143 1.14 2.29 4.88
CA MET A 143 1.59 0.89 5.01
C MET A 143 3.11 0.74 5.08
N GLY A 144 3.87 1.59 4.39
CA GLY A 144 5.34 1.57 4.46
C GLY A 144 5.85 2.02 5.83
N THR A 145 5.21 3.06 6.39
CA THR A 145 5.52 3.55 7.74
C THR A 145 5.08 2.55 8.81
N LEU A 146 3.92 1.91 8.66
CA LEU A 146 3.45 0.84 9.53
C LEU A 146 4.42 -0.34 9.57
N GLN A 147 4.95 -0.78 8.41
CA GLN A 147 5.93 -1.86 8.38
C GLN A 147 7.25 -1.50 9.06
N GLU A 148 7.65 -0.22 9.01
CA GLU A 148 8.83 0.27 9.71
C GLU A 148 8.62 0.26 11.22
N THR A 149 7.44 0.67 11.69
CA THR A 149 7.07 0.64 13.11
C THR A 149 6.90 -0.81 13.63
N VAL A 150 6.14 -1.66 12.92
CA VAL A 150 5.93 -3.06 13.30
C VAL A 150 7.23 -3.86 13.21
N GLY A 151 8.04 -3.61 12.19
CA GLY A 151 9.36 -4.21 12.05
C GLY A 151 10.33 -3.82 13.17
N ALA A 152 10.28 -2.57 13.64
CA ALA A 152 11.07 -2.13 14.78
C ALA A 152 10.65 -2.85 16.08
N VAL A 153 9.34 -3.06 16.29
CA VAL A 153 8.82 -3.81 17.45
C VAL A 153 9.19 -5.30 17.35
N GLY A 154 9.07 -5.91 16.17
CA GLY A 154 9.37 -7.33 15.94
C GLY A 154 10.87 -7.67 16.03
N LEU A 155 11.75 -6.77 15.57
CA LEU A 155 13.20 -6.93 15.70
C LEU A 155 13.73 -6.61 17.10
N GLY A 156 13.04 -5.77 17.88
CA GLY A 156 13.31 -5.59 19.31
C GLY A 156 13.29 -6.94 20.04
N LYS A 157 12.25 -7.75 19.79
CA LYS A 157 12.16 -9.12 20.33
C LYS A 157 13.23 -10.10 19.84
N ARG A 158 13.90 -9.83 18.71
CA ARG A 158 14.94 -10.73 18.15
C ARG A 158 16.36 -10.38 18.63
N LYS A 159 16.56 -9.23 19.27
CA LYS A 159 17.83 -8.86 19.88
C LYS A 159 17.97 -9.38 21.32
N GLU A 160 16.88 -9.84 21.92
CA GLU A 160 16.81 -10.31 23.32
C GLU A 160 16.66 -11.84 23.43
N ALA A 161 16.81 -12.58 22.32
CA ALA A 161 16.74 -14.05 22.25
C ALA A 161 18.03 -14.66 21.71
#